data_AF-A0AAE0JI51-F1
#
_entry.id   AF-A0AAE0JI51-F1
#
_cell.length_a   1.000
_cell.length_b   1.000
_cell.length_c   1.000
_cell.angle_alpha   90.00
_cell.angle_beta   90.00
_cell.angle_gamma   90.00
#
_symmetry.space_group_name_H-M   'P 1'
#
loop_
_entity.id
_entity.type
_entity.pdbx_description
1 polymer ?
#
loop_
_entity_poly.entity_id
_entity_poly.type
_entity_poly.pdbx_seq_one_letter_code
_entity_poly.pdbx_strand_id
1 'polypeptide(L)'
;MAPQGDDTIFQPKDAIKSGVSGALFSGGAGLLIASLRTSMKKNNVGSMHVFTHGGGTIISFAFAGGVYRFAQQASANLREKEDAWNHVIGAFLGGSVVGLRSLRFPVILGFGAMAGATVGAFAFTGGKLSGYDKDPNVDEYERKEAMRLNRRRPVEETLAEVGEGRGIYPPGYQERRRQRLLEKYGVEVKPVSADPNVASA
;
A
#
# COMPACT_ATOMS: atom_id res chain seq x y z
N MET A 1 -2.34 -8.88 -2.34
CA MET A 1 -1.88 -8.60 -3.71
C MET A 1 -3.08 -8.69 -4.63
N ALA A 2 -3.84 -7.60 -4.77
CA ALA A 2 -4.74 -7.49 -5.92
C ALA A 2 -3.86 -7.45 -7.19
N PRO A 3 -4.31 -7.98 -8.33
CA PRO A 3 -3.58 -7.82 -9.58
C PRO A 3 -3.51 -6.32 -9.88
N GLN A 4 -2.36 -5.71 -9.64
CA GLN A 4 -1.99 -4.47 -10.30
C GLN A 4 -1.63 -4.92 -11.72
N GLY A 5 -2.62 -4.90 -12.62
CA GLY A 5 -2.37 -5.20 -14.03
C GLY A 5 -1.28 -4.27 -14.55
N ASP A 6 -0.21 -4.87 -15.05
CA ASP A 6 1.02 -4.24 -15.52
C ASP A 6 0.86 -3.33 -16.76
N ASP A 7 -0.36 -2.95 -17.17
CA ASP A 7 -0.63 -2.20 -18.40
C ASP A 7 -1.58 -0.99 -18.24
N THR A 8 -1.78 -0.47 -17.02
CA THR A 8 -2.48 0.81 -16.86
C THR A 8 -1.47 1.95 -16.71
N ILE A 9 -1.19 2.64 -17.82
CA ILE A 9 -0.42 3.89 -17.83
C ILE A 9 -1.01 4.81 -16.75
N PHE A 10 -0.18 5.21 -15.79
CA PHE A 10 -0.58 6.07 -14.69
C PHE A 10 -1.19 7.36 -15.25
N GLN A 11 -2.43 7.65 -14.83
CA GLN A 11 -3.11 8.88 -15.20
C GLN A 11 -2.97 9.88 -14.06
N PRO A 12 -2.35 11.05 -14.28
CA PRO A 12 -2.24 12.08 -13.26
C PRO A 12 -3.61 12.47 -12.71
N LYS A 13 -3.73 12.50 -11.39
CA LYS A 13 -4.98 12.84 -10.70
C LYS A 13 -4.92 14.25 -10.15
N ASP A 14 -6.03 14.97 -10.24
CA ASP A 14 -6.13 16.28 -9.61
C ASP A 14 -6.28 16.14 -8.09
N ALA A 15 -5.18 16.40 -7.38
CA ALA A 15 -5.12 16.31 -5.93
C ALA A 15 -6.00 17.36 -5.23
N ILE A 16 -6.16 18.56 -5.81
CA ILE A 16 -6.97 19.63 -5.23
C ILE A 16 -8.44 19.27 -5.34
N LYS A 17 -8.90 18.89 -6.53
CA LYS A 17 -10.28 18.45 -6.74
C LYS A 17 -10.61 17.22 -5.89
N SER A 18 -9.69 16.25 -5.80
CA SER A 18 -9.87 15.08 -4.94
C SER A 18 -9.89 15.46 -3.45
N GLY A 19 -9.07 16.42 -3.02
CA GLY A 19 -9.08 16.93 -1.65
C GLY A 19 -10.39 17.64 -1.30
N VAL A 20 -10.87 18.54 -2.16
CA VAL A 20 -12.13 19.26 -1.96
C VAL A 20 -13.32 18.30 -1.91
N SER A 21 -13.40 17.36 -2.85
CA SER A 21 -14.46 16.33 -2.85
C SER A 21 -14.39 15.43 -1.61
N GLY A 22 -13.19 15.05 -1.18
CA GLY A 22 -12.97 14.32 0.08
C GLY A 22 -13.45 15.10 1.29
N ALA A 23 -13.14 16.40 1.36
CA ALA A 23 -13.55 17.29 2.44
C ALA A 23 -15.07 17.49 2.48
N LEU A 24 -15.71 17.64 1.31
CA LEU A 24 -17.17 17.78 1.22
C LEU A 24 -17.88 16.51 1.68
N PHE A 25 -17.45 15.34 1.21
CA PHE A 25 -18.07 14.07 1.59
C PHE A 25 -17.92 13.77 3.08
N SER A 26 -16.69 13.92 3.60
CA SER A 26 -16.41 13.70 5.01
C SER A 26 -17.02 14.77 5.92
N GLY A 27 -17.02 16.04 5.51
CA GLY A 27 -17.68 17.14 6.21
C GLY A 27 -19.19 16.95 6.28
N GLY A 28 -19.81 16.48 5.20
CA GLY A 28 -21.22 16.07 5.18
C GLY A 28 -21.53 14.96 6.18
N ALA A 29 -20.69 13.91 6.23
CA ALA A 29 -20.81 12.86 7.24
C ALA A 29 -20.63 13.42 8.67
N GLY A 30 -19.68 14.34 8.87
CA GLY A 30 -19.47 15.03 10.14
C GLY A 30 -20.69 15.86 10.57
N LEU A 31 -21.37 16.51 9.63
CA LEU A 31 -22.63 17.24 9.87
C LEU A 31 -23.74 16.29 10.32
N LEU A 32 -23.89 15.14 9.65
CA LEU A 32 -24.88 14.12 10.04
C LEU A 32 -24.61 13.57 11.45
N ILE A 33 -23.34 13.33 11.79
CA ILE A 33 -22.97 12.87 13.14
C ILE A 33 -23.25 13.97 14.17
N ALA A 34 -22.93 15.23 13.85
CA ALA A 34 -23.17 16.36 14.73
C ALA A 34 -24.67 16.63 14.95
N SER A 35 -25.49 16.45 13.91
CA SER A 35 -26.95 16.59 13.99
C SER A 35 -27.56 15.45 14.79
N LEU A 36 -27.13 14.21 14.58
CA LEU A 36 -27.57 13.06 15.38
C LEU A 36 -27.23 13.23 16.86
N ARG A 37 -25.99 13.65 17.16
CA ARG A 37 -25.56 13.93 18.54
C ARG A 37 -26.36 15.05 19.19
N THR A 38 -26.78 16.05 18.41
CA THR A 38 -27.64 17.13 18.89
C THR A 38 -29.07 16.65 19.13
N SER A 39 -29.61 15.80 18.26
CA SER A 39 -30.95 15.20 18.41
C SER A 39 -31.07 14.29 19.65
N MET A 40 -29.98 13.59 20.00
CA MET A 40 -29.94 12.73 21.19
C MET A 40 -29.71 13.48 22.52
N LYS A 41 -29.56 14.81 22.51
CA LYS A 41 -29.38 15.56 23.78
C LYS A 41 -30.70 15.62 24.54
N LYS A 42 -30.63 15.32 25.84
CA LYS A 42 -31.78 15.40 26.77
C LYS A 42 -32.26 16.83 27.04
N ASN A 43 -31.45 17.84 26.72
CA ASN A 43 -31.76 19.24 26.96
C ASN A 43 -32.38 19.88 25.72
N ASN A 44 -33.26 20.85 25.89
CA ASN A 44 -33.79 21.64 24.78
C ASN A 44 -32.66 22.42 24.12
N VAL A 45 -32.28 22.00 22.91
CA VAL A 45 -31.21 22.62 22.12
C VAL A 45 -31.78 23.13 20.81
N GLY A 46 -31.57 24.41 20.51
CA GLY A 46 -32.00 25.00 19.26
C GLY A 46 -31.24 24.44 18.05
N SER A 47 -31.77 24.61 16.84
CA SER A 47 -31.16 24.16 15.58
C SER A 47 -29.71 24.66 15.39
N MET A 48 -29.40 25.87 15.88
CA MET A 48 -28.06 26.46 15.85
C MET A 48 -27.02 25.74 16.71
N HIS A 49 -27.46 24.83 17.59
CA HIS A 49 -26.58 24.02 18.43
C HIS A 49 -25.68 23.08 17.58
N VAL A 50 -26.18 22.59 16.44
CA VAL A 50 -25.41 21.72 15.53
C VAL A 50 -24.17 22.42 15.01
N PHE A 51 -24.30 23.69 14.63
CA PHE A 51 -23.19 24.46 14.06
C PHE A 51 -22.27 25.04 15.14
N THR A 52 -22.81 25.52 16.25
CA THR A 52 -22.02 26.17 17.31
C THR A 52 -21.23 25.18 18.17
N HIS A 53 -21.84 24.06 18.57
CA HIS A 53 -21.20 23.06 19.42
C HIS A 53 -20.71 21.83 18.64
N GLY A 54 -21.36 21.52 17.50
CA GLY A 54 -20.92 20.45 16.58
C GLY A 54 -19.96 20.91 15.49
N GLY A 55 -19.68 22.21 15.36
CA GLY A 55 -18.76 22.74 14.35
C GLY A 55 -17.37 22.11 14.41
N GLY A 56 -16.85 21.85 15.63
CA GLY A 56 -15.57 21.18 15.81
C GLY A 56 -15.52 19.77 15.21
N THR A 57 -16.61 19.00 15.31
CA THR A 57 -16.69 17.68 14.70
C THR A 57 -16.81 17.76 13.18
N ILE A 58 -17.63 18.69 12.67
CA ILE A 58 -17.79 18.89 11.20
C ILE A 58 -16.44 19.22 10.57
N ILE A 59 -15.72 20.18 11.15
CA ILE A 59 -14.41 20.63 10.68
C ILE A 59 -13.37 19.50 10.76
N SER A 60 -13.34 18.75 11.88
CA SER A 60 -12.39 17.65 12.04
C SER A 60 -12.58 16.56 10.98
N PHE A 61 -13.83 16.18 10.70
CA PHE A 61 -14.13 15.20 9.65
C PHE A 61 -13.80 15.75 8.26
N ALA A 62 -14.18 16.99 7.96
CA ALA A 62 -13.88 17.64 6.68
C ALA A 62 -12.38 17.70 6.40
N PHE A 63 -11.57 18.15 7.37
CA PHE A 63 -10.12 18.17 7.20
C PHE A 63 -9.54 16.76 7.10
N ALA A 64 -10.00 15.81 7.91
CA ALA A 64 -9.50 14.43 7.86
C ALA A 64 -9.71 13.80 6.48
N GLY A 65 -10.92 13.92 5.90
CA GLY A 65 -11.20 13.37 4.56
C GLY A 65 -10.56 14.16 3.43
N GLY A 66 -10.45 15.48 3.58
CA GLY A 66 -9.77 16.35 2.60
C GLY A 66 -8.28 16.07 2.53
N VAL A 67 -7.60 16.06 3.68
CA VAL A 67 -6.17 15.74 3.78
C VAL A 67 -5.89 14.31 3.34
N TYR A 68 -6.75 13.36 3.73
CA TYR A 68 -6.64 11.97 3.26
C TYR A 68 -6.60 11.87 1.75
N ARG A 69 -7.61 12.42 1.06
CA ARG A 69 -7.71 12.35 -0.40
C ARG A 69 -6.62 13.16 -1.09
N PHE A 70 -6.31 14.35 -0.58
CA PHE A 70 -5.25 15.19 -1.14
C PHE A 70 -3.88 14.50 -1.06
N ALA A 71 -3.50 14.01 0.12
CA ALA A 71 -2.21 13.36 0.31
C ALA A 71 -2.09 12.05 -0.45
N GLN A 72 -3.18 11.28 -0.52
CA GLN A 72 -3.24 10.08 -1.35
C GLN A 72 -2.95 10.40 -2.81
N GLN A 73 -3.62 11.38 -3.41
CA GLN A 73 -3.40 11.72 -4.82
C GLN A 73 -2.05 12.40 -5.07
N ALA A 74 -1.60 13.26 -4.16
CA ALA A 74 -0.28 13.85 -4.24
C ALA A 74 0.82 12.77 -4.22
N SER A 75 0.70 11.78 -3.32
CA SER A 75 1.65 10.65 -3.27
C SER A 75 1.59 9.76 -4.51
N ALA A 76 0.40 9.55 -5.08
CA ALA A 76 0.24 8.81 -6.32
C ALA A 76 0.90 9.52 -7.50
N ASN A 77 0.71 10.83 -7.62
CA ASN A 77 1.32 11.65 -8.67
C ASN A 77 2.85 11.71 -8.57
N LEU A 78 3.39 11.82 -7.35
CA LEU A 78 4.85 11.84 -7.13
C LEU A 78 5.53 10.50 -7.43
N ARG A 79 4.82 9.39 -7.24
CA ARG A 79 5.35 8.03 -7.45
C ARG A 79 4.97 7.46 -8.81
N GLU A 80 4.09 8.14 -9.54
CA GLU A 80 3.47 7.69 -10.80
C GLU A 80 2.93 6.25 -10.70
N LYS A 81 2.44 5.87 -9.52
CA LYS A 81 2.03 4.50 -9.19
C LYS A 81 0.81 4.51 -8.29
N GLU A 82 -0.10 3.58 -8.52
CA GLU A 82 -1.32 3.39 -7.73
C GLU A 82 -1.19 2.21 -6.76
N ASP A 83 -0.60 2.48 -5.59
CA ASP A 83 -0.33 1.46 -4.57
C ASP A 83 -1.11 1.65 -3.27
N ALA A 84 -1.13 0.59 -2.47
CA ALA A 84 -1.59 0.63 -1.07
C ALA A 84 -0.82 1.68 -0.23
N TRP A 85 0.46 1.93 -0.54
CA TRP A 85 1.27 2.95 0.13
C TRP A 85 0.69 4.36 0.05
N ASN A 86 0.01 4.71 -1.05
CA ASN A 86 -0.62 6.01 -1.20
C ASN A 86 -1.79 6.17 -0.23
N HIS A 87 -2.52 5.08 0.00
CA HIS A 87 -3.61 5.02 0.97
C HIS A 87 -3.09 5.09 2.41
N VAL A 88 -1.95 4.46 2.70
CA VAL A 88 -1.27 4.54 4.01
C VAL A 88 -0.88 5.98 4.33
N ILE A 89 -0.22 6.67 3.40
CA ILE A 89 0.23 8.05 3.58
C ILE A 89 -0.97 8.98 3.77
N GLY A 90 -1.99 8.83 2.91
CA GLY A 90 -3.24 9.58 3.05
C GLY A 90 -3.89 9.36 4.41
N ALA A 91 -4.02 8.10 4.84
CA ALA A 91 -4.67 7.74 6.10
C ALA A 91 -3.87 8.19 7.32
N PHE A 92 -2.55 8.13 7.26
CA PHE A 92 -1.70 8.65 8.32
C PHE A 92 -1.91 10.15 8.51
N LEU A 93 -1.91 10.92 7.43
CA LEU A 93 -2.10 12.37 7.49
C LEU A 93 -3.55 12.73 7.87
N GLY A 94 -4.55 12.09 7.29
CA GLY A 94 -5.96 12.28 7.64
C GLY A 94 -6.26 11.89 9.09
N GLY A 95 -5.69 10.79 9.60
CA GLY A 95 -5.81 10.36 10.99
C GLY A 95 -5.10 11.30 11.97
N SER A 96 -3.92 11.80 11.60
CA SER A 96 -3.19 12.80 12.38
C SER A 96 -4.02 14.07 12.61
N VAL A 97 -4.78 14.49 11.59
CA VAL A 97 -5.68 15.65 11.67
C VAL A 97 -6.78 15.47 12.72
N VAL A 98 -7.34 14.27 12.86
CA VAL A 98 -8.32 13.97 13.93
C VAL A 98 -7.67 14.13 15.31
N GLY A 99 -6.40 13.72 15.44
CA GLY A 99 -5.61 13.86 16.66
C GLY A 99 -5.17 15.29 16.98
N LEU A 100 -5.12 16.20 15.99
CA LEU A 100 -4.64 17.59 16.17
C LEU A 100 -5.43 18.35 17.23
N ARG A 101 -6.72 18.04 17.42
CA ARG A 101 -7.54 18.70 18.45
C ARG A 101 -7.02 18.45 19.88
N SER A 102 -6.28 17.37 20.11
CA SER A 102 -5.70 17.08 21.41
C SER A 102 -4.41 17.86 21.69
N LEU A 103 -3.80 18.50 20.67
CA LEU A 103 -2.55 19.26 20.76
C LEU A 103 -1.38 18.50 21.42
N ARG A 104 -1.43 17.18 21.40
CA ARG A 104 -0.42 16.29 21.98
C ARG A 104 0.21 15.48 20.86
N PHE A 105 1.50 15.67 20.64
CA PHE A 105 2.28 14.90 19.65
C PHE A 105 2.08 13.39 19.70
N PRO A 106 2.10 12.70 20.86
CA PRO A 106 1.89 11.25 20.88
C PRO A 106 0.47 10.85 20.44
N VAL A 107 -0.53 11.70 20.70
CA VAL A 107 -1.92 11.44 20.29
C VAL A 107 -2.07 11.60 18.78
N ILE A 108 -1.46 12.64 18.21
CA ILE A 108 -1.45 12.90 16.77
C ILE A 108 -0.82 11.72 16.03
N LEU A 109 0.38 11.31 16.45
CA LEU A 109 1.09 10.18 15.85
C LEU A 109 0.35 8.85 16.06
N GLY A 110 -0.28 8.64 17.23
CA GLY A 110 -1.05 7.44 17.51
C GLY A 110 -2.27 7.29 16.59
N PHE A 111 -3.06 8.36 16.43
CA PHE A 111 -4.21 8.35 15.51
C PHE A 111 -3.77 8.21 14.04
N GLY A 112 -2.69 8.89 13.65
CA GLY A 112 -2.11 8.73 12.32
C GLY A 112 -1.65 7.29 12.05
N ALA A 113 -0.85 6.71 12.94
CA ALA A 113 -0.34 5.34 12.79
C ALA A 113 -1.48 4.30 12.77
N MET A 114 -2.48 4.46 13.65
CA MET A 114 -3.65 3.57 13.68
C MET A 114 -4.45 3.64 12.37
N ALA A 115 -4.73 4.85 11.87
CA ALA A 115 -5.46 5.03 10.61
C ALA A 115 -4.64 4.53 9.42
N GLY A 116 -3.35 4.83 9.39
CA GLY A 116 -2.40 4.35 8.37
C GLY A 116 -2.34 2.83 8.30
N ALA A 117 -2.23 2.17 9.45
CA ALA A 117 -2.17 0.71 9.53
C ALA A 117 -3.50 0.06 9.09
N THR A 118 -4.64 0.57 9.55
CA THR A 118 -5.96 -0.02 9.23
C THR A 118 -6.33 0.17 7.76
N VAL A 119 -6.20 1.39 7.24
CA VAL A 119 -6.47 1.68 5.81
C VAL A 119 -5.41 1.04 4.93
N GLY A 120 -4.16 0.98 5.37
CA GLY A 120 -3.08 0.28 4.69
C GLY A 120 -3.36 -1.20 4.52
N ALA A 121 -3.74 -1.88 5.61
CA ALA A 121 -4.14 -3.28 5.57
C ALA A 121 -5.33 -3.48 4.63
N PHE A 122 -6.35 -2.62 4.73
CA PHE A 122 -7.53 -2.68 3.86
C PHE A 122 -7.18 -2.51 2.37
N ALA A 123 -6.37 -1.52 2.03
CA ALA A 123 -5.91 -1.29 0.66
C ALA A 123 -5.05 -2.44 0.15
N PHE A 124 -4.17 -2.99 1.01
CA PHE A 124 -3.32 -4.14 0.67
C PHE A 124 -4.14 -5.41 0.39
N THR A 125 -5.27 -5.59 1.09
CA THR A 125 -6.22 -6.68 0.84
C THR A 125 -7.10 -6.51 -0.39
N GLY A 126 -6.99 -5.37 -1.11
CA GLY A 126 -7.73 -5.12 -2.35
C GLY A 126 -8.84 -4.08 -2.26
N GLY A 127 -8.98 -3.40 -1.12
CA GLY A 127 -9.81 -2.18 -1.00
C GLY A 127 -11.31 -2.37 -1.21
N LYS A 128 -11.81 -3.61 -1.22
CA LYS A 128 -13.23 -3.95 -1.41
C LYS A 128 -13.73 -4.84 -0.27
N LEU A 129 -14.91 -4.52 0.27
CA LEU A 129 -15.61 -5.34 1.27
C LEU A 129 -16.57 -6.35 0.63
N SER A 130 -16.94 -6.16 -0.63
CA SER A 130 -17.85 -7.03 -1.39
C SER A 130 -17.22 -8.34 -1.85
N GLY A 131 -15.93 -8.56 -1.58
CA GLY A 131 -15.16 -9.70 -2.08
C GLY A 131 -14.41 -9.40 -3.38
N TYR A 132 -13.63 -10.38 -3.82
CA TYR A 132 -12.87 -10.32 -5.05
C TYR A 132 -13.81 -10.49 -6.26
N ASP A 133 -13.98 -9.43 -7.05
CA ASP A 133 -14.64 -9.55 -8.36
C ASP A 133 -13.78 -10.43 -9.25
N LYS A 134 -14.39 -11.48 -9.80
CA LYS A 134 -13.75 -12.27 -10.85
C LYS A 134 -13.67 -11.38 -12.08
N ASP A 135 -12.47 -11.21 -12.61
CA ASP A 135 -12.27 -10.50 -13.86
C ASP A 135 -12.98 -11.27 -14.98
N PRO A 136 -14.02 -10.70 -15.62
CA PRO A 136 -14.80 -11.41 -16.64
C PRO A 136 -14.00 -11.69 -17.92
N ASN A 137 -12.86 -11.02 -18.11
CA ASN A 137 -11.98 -11.18 -19.28
C ASN A 137 -10.92 -12.27 -19.10
N VAL A 138 -10.71 -12.80 -17.89
CA VAL A 138 -9.71 -13.84 -17.65
C VAL A 138 -10.35 -15.21 -17.78
N ASP A 139 -9.83 -16.03 -18.68
CA ASP A 139 -10.30 -17.40 -18.85
C ASP A 139 -10.16 -18.18 -17.52
N GLU A 140 -11.26 -18.82 -17.10
CA GLU A 140 -11.24 -19.69 -15.93
C GLU A 140 -10.21 -20.82 -16.06
N TYR A 141 -9.91 -21.24 -17.29
CA TYR A 141 -8.90 -22.24 -17.59
C TYR A 141 -7.50 -21.73 -17.21
N GLU A 142 -7.07 -20.58 -17.75
CA GLU A 142 -5.75 -19.98 -17.47
C GLU A 142 -5.54 -19.71 -15.98
N ARG A 143 -6.56 -19.20 -15.28
CA ARG A 143 -6.49 -18.99 -13.82
C ARG A 143 -6.28 -20.31 -13.07
N LYS A 144 -7.02 -21.36 -13.44
CA LYS A 144 -6.90 -22.68 -12.81
C LYS A 144 -5.56 -23.33 -13.16
N GLU A 145 -5.05 -23.09 -14.36
CA GLU A 145 -3.73 -23.52 -14.78
C GLU A 145 -2.62 -22.81 -14.00
N ALA A 146 -2.68 -21.49 -13.83
CA ALA A 146 -1.77 -20.72 -12.99
C ALA A 146 -1.77 -21.22 -11.53
N MET A 147 -2.95 -21.51 -10.96
CA MET A 147 -3.06 -22.10 -9.62
C MET A 147 -2.43 -23.50 -9.52
N ARG A 148 -2.50 -24.31 -10.59
CA ARG A 148 -1.90 -25.65 -10.66
C ARG A 148 -0.38 -25.58 -10.85
N LEU A 149 0.09 -24.68 -11.71
CA LEU A 149 1.51 -24.44 -12.01
C LEU A 149 2.27 -23.89 -10.81
N ASN A 150 1.58 -23.22 -9.87
CA ASN A 150 2.16 -22.75 -8.62
C ASN A 150 2.83 -23.85 -7.77
N ARG A 151 2.48 -25.13 -7.99
CA ARG A 151 3.11 -26.29 -7.31
C ARG A 151 4.52 -26.60 -7.83
N ARG A 152 4.86 -26.24 -9.07
CA ARG A 152 6.17 -26.44 -9.69
C ARG A 152 6.51 -25.25 -10.58
N ARG A 153 7.17 -24.26 -10.00
CA ARG A 153 7.67 -23.09 -10.73
C ARG A 153 9.01 -23.41 -11.40
N PRO A 154 9.27 -22.92 -12.62
CA PRO A 154 10.58 -23.06 -13.27
C PRO A 154 11.67 -22.36 -12.44
N VAL A 155 12.87 -22.98 -12.40
CA VAL A 155 14.01 -22.47 -11.62
C VAL A 155 14.43 -21.08 -12.08
N GLU A 156 14.28 -20.77 -13.37
CA GLU A 156 14.60 -19.47 -13.97
C GLU A 156 13.73 -18.34 -13.41
N GLU A 157 12.42 -18.57 -13.23
CA GLU A 157 11.49 -17.60 -12.65
C GLU A 157 11.84 -17.34 -11.18
N THR A 158 12.14 -18.41 -10.42
CA THR A 158 12.59 -18.25 -9.02
C THR A 158 13.92 -17.50 -8.92
N LEU A 159 14.80 -17.65 -9.91
CA LEU A 159 16.07 -16.95 -9.97
C LEU A 159 15.88 -15.45 -10.23
N ALA A 160 14.96 -15.10 -11.12
CA ALA A 160 14.64 -13.72 -11.44
C ALA A 160 14.02 -12.99 -10.24
N GLU A 161 13.15 -13.67 -9.47
CA GLU A 161 12.49 -13.06 -8.30
C GLU A 161 13.35 -13.01 -7.04
N VAL A 162 13.99 -14.12 -6.68
CA VAL A 162 14.71 -14.26 -5.40
C VAL A 162 16.20 -13.89 -5.53
N GLY A 163 16.74 -14.00 -6.73
CA GLY A 163 18.17 -13.83 -6.99
C GLY A 163 19.01 -15.06 -6.64
N GLU A 164 20.25 -15.06 -7.11
CA GLU A 164 21.23 -16.12 -6.81
C GLU A 164 21.73 -16.05 -5.36
N GLY A 165 21.84 -17.20 -4.69
CA GLY A 165 22.43 -17.33 -3.35
C GLY A 165 21.44 -17.83 -2.29
N ARG A 166 21.90 -17.90 -1.03
CA ARG A 166 21.12 -18.35 0.15
C ARG A 166 20.41 -19.71 -0.05
N GLY A 167 21.06 -20.65 -0.74
CA GLY A 167 20.57 -22.01 -0.95
C GLY A 167 20.00 -22.31 -2.34
N ILE A 168 19.87 -21.30 -3.21
CA ILE A 168 19.46 -21.48 -4.61
C ILE A 168 20.71 -21.39 -5.51
N TYR A 169 21.07 -22.52 -6.12
CA TYR A 169 22.27 -22.65 -6.96
C TYR A 169 21.90 -23.18 -8.35
N PRO A 170 21.77 -22.29 -9.35
CA PRO A 170 21.57 -22.72 -10.72
C PRO A 170 22.83 -23.41 -11.28
N PRO A 171 22.70 -24.18 -12.38
CA PRO A 171 23.87 -24.67 -13.11
C PRO A 171 24.80 -23.50 -13.49
N GLY A 172 26.11 -23.70 -13.37
CA GLY A 172 27.12 -22.65 -13.61
C GLY A 172 27.24 -21.58 -12.49
N TYR A 173 26.62 -21.78 -11.32
CA TYR A 173 26.75 -20.84 -10.18
C TYR A 173 28.20 -20.64 -9.72
N GLN A 174 29.01 -21.71 -9.70
CA GLN A 174 30.40 -21.65 -9.23
C GLN A 174 31.27 -20.72 -10.10
N GLU A 175 31.02 -20.70 -11.41
CA GLU A 175 31.75 -19.86 -12.36
C GLU A 175 31.36 -18.38 -12.22
N ARG A 176 30.06 -18.08 -12.13
CA ARG A 176 29.54 -16.73 -11.84
C ARG A 176 29.99 -16.22 -10.47
N ARG A 177 30.04 -17.10 -9.47
CA ARG A 177 30.59 -16.77 -8.14
C ARG A 177 32.07 -16.46 -8.22
N ARG A 178 32.86 -17.22 -8.99
CA ARG A 178 34.29 -16.95 -9.21
C ARG A 178 34.49 -15.58 -9.85
N GLN A 179 33.74 -15.27 -10.91
CA GLN A 179 33.80 -13.95 -11.56
C GLN A 179 33.48 -12.82 -10.57
N ARG A 180 32.39 -12.94 -9.79
CA ARG A 180 32.03 -11.95 -8.75
C ARG A 180 33.10 -11.80 -7.66
N LEU A 181 33.77 -12.89 -7.25
CA LEU A 181 34.83 -12.85 -6.24
C LEU A 181 36.13 -12.26 -6.80
N LEU A 182 36.45 -12.55 -8.06
CA LEU A 182 37.57 -11.97 -8.77
C LEU A 182 37.39 -10.46 -8.94
N GLU A 183 36.22 -10.01 -9.40
CA GLU A 183 35.89 -8.60 -9.57
C GLU A 183 35.87 -7.84 -8.24
N LYS A 184 35.31 -8.44 -7.18
CA LYS A 184 35.11 -7.74 -5.90
C LYS A 184 36.34 -7.76 -4.98
N TYR A 185 37.16 -8.80 -5.06
CA TYR A 185 38.26 -9.02 -4.11
C TYR A 185 39.61 -9.37 -4.76
N GLY A 186 39.68 -9.52 -6.09
CA GLY A 186 40.92 -9.88 -6.80
C GLY A 186 41.43 -11.29 -6.49
N VAL A 187 40.58 -12.16 -5.92
CA VAL A 187 40.98 -13.52 -5.50
C VAL A 187 40.53 -14.54 -6.54
N GLU A 188 41.49 -15.17 -7.22
CA GLU A 188 41.25 -16.29 -8.13
C GLU A 188 41.03 -17.60 -7.35
N VAL A 189 39.77 -18.03 -7.23
CA VAL A 189 39.43 -19.32 -6.65
C VAL A 189 39.56 -20.41 -7.72
N LYS A 190 40.68 -21.14 -7.71
CA LYS A 190 40.90 -22.30 -8.59
C LYS A 190 39.87 -23.40 -8.29
N PRO A 191 39.28 -24.07 -9.31
CA PRO A 191 38.42 -25.21 -9.07
C PRO A 191 39.26 -26.35 -8.49
N VAL A 192 38.82 -26.93 -7.38
CA VAL A 192 39.32 -28.25 -6.98
C VAL A 192 38.62 -29.26 -7.88
N SER A 193 39.32 -29.76 -8.89
CA SER A 193 38.82 -30.86 -9.72
C SER A 193 38.81 -32.13 -8.88
N ALA A 194 37.63 -32.66 -8.59
CA ALA A 194 37.45 -34.01 -8.06
C ALA A 194 37.33 -35.05 -9.19
N ASP A 195 38.00 -34.82 -10.33
CA ASP A 195 38.16 -35.84 -11.37
C ASP A 195 39.58 -36.40 -11.27
N PRO A 196 39.75 -37.69 -10.94
CA PRO A 196 41.07 -38.31 -10.77
C PRO A 196 41.87 -38.45 -12.08
N ASN A 197 41.31 -38.10 -13.24
CA ASN A 197 41.90 -38.39 -14.55
C ASN A 197 42.40 -37.16 -15.36
N VAL A 198 42.46 -35.96 -14.77
CA VAL A 198 42.89 -34.74 -15.50
C VAL A 198 44.27 -34.22 -15.07
N ALA A 199 44.92 -34.86 -14.10
CA ALA A 199 46.25 -34.46 -13.62
C ALA A 199 47.39 -35.22 -14.32
N SER A 200 47.43 -35.19 -15.65
CA SER A 200 48.64 -35.56 -16.42
C SER A 200 48.58 -35.03 -17.84
N ALA A 201 48.89 -33.74 -18.01
CA ALA A 201 49.43 -33.15 -19.23
C ALA A 201 50.20 -31.88 -18.85
#